data_AF-A0A1H4H402-F1
#
_entry.id   AF-A0A1H4H402-F1
#
_cell.length_a   1.000
_cell.length_b   1.000
_cell.length_c   1.000
_cell.angle_alpha   90.00
_cell.angle_beta   90.00
_cell.angle_gamma   90.00
#
_symmetry.space_group_name_H-M   'P 1'
#
loop_
_entity.id
_entity.type
_entity.pdbx_description
1 polymer ?
#
loop_
_entity_poly.entity_id
_entity_poly.type
_entity_poly.pdbx_seq_one_letter_code
_entity_poly.pdbx_strand_id
1 'polypeptide(L)'
;MMYFSSHRSTADITSCLVSRLSRVKTAGANGSTELTVGSSSHSSYFVTLTPSGHGSVIKVLRPDDSPEDPPEPELRFDIARCAV
;
A
#
# COMPACT_ATOMS: atom_id res chain seq x y z
N MET A 1 12.59 0.99 1.46
CA MET A 1 11.69 0.02 0.79
C MET A 1 11.27 -1.03 1.80
N MET A 2 9.99 -1.38 1.84
CA MET A 2 9.47 -2.45 2.69
C MET A 2 8.87 -3.56 1.82
N TYR A 3 8.96 -4.81 2.26
CA TYR A 3 8.51 -5.97 1.49
C TYR A 3 8.06 -7.09 2.42
N PHE A 4 6.82 -7.55 2.26
CA PHE A 4 6.20 -8.54 3.15
C PHE A 4 5.22 -9.44 2.39
N SER A 5 4.98 -10.64 2.91
CA SER A 5 3.92 -11.55 2.44
C SER A 5 2.71 -11.51 3.37
N SER A 6 1.52 -11.68 2.80
CA SER A 6 0.25 -11.79 3.51
C SER A 6 -0.56 -12.97 2.98
N HIS A 7 -1.36 -13.58 3.85
CA HIS A 7 -2.38 -14.56 3.46
C HIS A 7 -3.66 -13.90 2.92
N ARG A 8 -3.79 -12.58 3.07
CA ARG A 8 -4.93 -11.80 2.57
C ARG A 8 -4.83 -11.63 1.06
N SER A 9 -5.99 -11.57 0.39
CA SER A 9 -6.04 -11.25 -1.04
C SER A 9 -5.66 -9.80 -1.29
N THR A 10 -5.19 -9.47 -2.50
CA THR A 10 -4.91 -8.07 -2.86
C THR A 10 -6.14 -7.17 -2.70
N ALA A 11 -7.33 -7.69 -2.98
CA ALA A 11 -8.59 -6.98 -2.85
C ALA A 11 -8.93 -6.66 -1.38
N ASP A 12 -8.74 -7.62 -0.46
CA ASP A 12 -8.98 -7.41 0.97
C ASP A 12 -8.05 -6.35 1.55
N ILE A 13 -6.75 -6.44 1.21
CA ILE A 13 -5.75 -5.47 1.65
C ILE A 13 -6.07 -4.09 1.08
N THR A 14 -6.42 -4.01 -0.22
CA THR A 14 -6.79 -2.75 -0.87
C THR A 14 -7.97 -2.09 -0.18
N SER A 15 -9.04 -2.84 0.06
CA SER A 15 -10.24 -2.35 0.73
C SER A 15 -9.92 -1.85 2.15
N CYS A 16 -9.13 -2.61 2.91
CA CYS A 16 -8.69 -2.22 4.24
C CYS A 16 -7.86 -0.93 4.22
N LEU A 17 -6.90 -0.81 3.30
CA LEU A 17 -6.06 0.39 3.19
C LEU A 17 -6.87 1.62 2.77
N VAL A 18 -7.76 1.52 1.79
CA VAL A 18 -8.65 2.61 1.36
C VAL A 18 -9.56 3.07 2.51
N SER A 19 -9.99 2.16 3.39
CA SER A 19 -10.83 2.51 4.55
C SER A 19 -10.07 3.21 5.69
N ARG A 20 -8.75 3.06 5.77
CA ARG A 20 -7.92 3.56 6.88
C ARG A 20 -7.09 4.77 6.52
N LEU A 21 -6.46 4.71 5.35
CA LEU A 21 -5.56 5.75 4.88
C LEU A 21 -6.36 6.82 4.14
N SER A 22 -6.04 8.06 4.46
CA SER A 22 -6.58 9.21 3.73
C SER A 22 -5.87 9.33 2.38
N ARG A 23 -6.60 9.76 1.34
CA ARG A 23 -6.01 10.11 0.03
C ARG A 23 -5.28 8.94 -0.65
N VAL A 24 -5.89 7.75 -0.63
CA VAL A 24 -5.42 6.60 -1.40
C VAL A 24 -5.98 6.66 -2.82
N LYS A 25 -5.10 6.54 -3.82
CA LYS A 25 -5.49 6.28 -5.20
C LYS A 25 -5.12 4.86 -5.57
N THR A 26 -6.07 4.12 -6.14
CA THR A 26 -5.86 2.74 -6.59
C THR A 26 -5.77 2.69 -8.10
N ALA A 27 -4.77 1.98 -8.62
CA ALA A 27 -4.61 1.67 -10.04
C ALA A 27 -4.40 0.17 -10.23
N GLY A 28 -4.97 -0.39 -11.29
CA GLY A 28 -4.71 -1.77 -11.70
C GLY A 28 -3.53 -1.81 -12.67
N ALA A 29 -2.53 -2.63 -12.38
CA ALA A 29 -1.33 -2.78 -13.22
C ALA A 29 -1.04 -4.26 -13.49
N ASN A 30 -1.43 -4.75 -14.68
CA ASN A 30 -1.05 -6.08 -15.21
C ASN A 30 -1.05 -7.23 -14.18
N GLY A 31 -2.19 -7.45 -13.50
CA GLY A 31 -2.34 -8.52 -12.52
C GLY A 31 -1.86 -8.18 -11.10
N SER A 32 -1.33 -6.97 -10.88
CA SER A 32 -1.06 -6.38 -9.58
C SER A 32 -1.98 -5.19 -9.29
N THR A 33 -2.12 -4.84 -8.02
CA THR A 33 -2.84 -3.66 -7.56
C THR A 33 -1.83 -2.66 -7.03
N GLU A 34 -1.80 -1.46 -7.61
CA GLU A 34 -0.96 -0.37 -7.14
C GLU A 34 -1.82 0.62 -6.36
N LEU A 35 -1.33 1.02 -5.19
CA LEU A 35 -1.91 2.07 -4.38
C LEU A 35 -0.90 3.18 -4.22
N THR A 36 -1.39 4.40 -4.35
CA THR A 36 -0.62 5.60 -4.13
C THR A 36 -1.19 6.31 -2.92
N VAL A 37 -0.35 6.56 -1.92
CA VAL A 37 -0.76 7.18 -0.64
C VAL A 37 -0.08 8.53 -0.51
N GLY A 38 -0.85 9.57 -0.19
CA GLY A 38 -0.35 10.92 0.01
C GLY A 38 -1.17 11.96 -0.75
N SER A 39 -0.64 13.16 -0.88
CA SER A 39 -1.37 14.25 -1.55
C SER A 39 -1.57 13.96 -3.04
N SER A 40 -2.69 14.44 -3.61
CA SER A 40 -3.02 14.24 -5.02
C SER A 40 -1.95 14.79 -5.98
N SER A 41 -1.17 15.78 -5.52
CA SER A 41 -0.10 16.44 -6.26
C SER A 41 1.29 15.85 -5.98
N HIS A 42 1.48 15.19 -4.83
CA HIS A 42 2.75 14.55 -4.44
C HIS A 42 2.45 13.29 -3.64
N SER A 43 2.70 12.16 -4.30
CA SER A 43 2.49 10.84 -3.74
C SER A 43 3.66 10.47 -2.83
N SER A 44 3.36 10.24 -1.55
CA SER A 44 4.37 9.97 -0.53
C SER A 44 4.80 8.50 -0.54
N TYR A 45 3.88 7.59 -0.86
CA TYR A 45 4.17 6.16 -0.93
C TYR A 45 3.49 5.48 -2.11
N PHE A 46 4.19 4.49 -2.64
CA PHE A 46 3.71 3.55 -3.64
C PHE A 46 3.67 2.16 -3.02
N VAL A 47 2.48 1.60 -2.92
CA VAL A 47 2.23 0.25 -2.42
C VAL A 47 1.83 -0.62 -3.61
N THR A 48 2.59 -1.67 -3.88
CA THR A 48 2.26 -2.66 -4.91
C THR A 48 1.84 -3.95 -4.22
N LEU A 49 0.66 -4.45 -4.58
CA LEU A 49 0.11 -5.71 -4.14
C LEU A 49 0.12 -6.69 -5.30
N THR A 50 0.88 -7.77 -5.18
CA THR A 50 0.97 -8.82 -6.20
C THR A 50 0.32 -10.09 -5.67
N PRO A 51 -0.69 -10.68 -6.35
CA PRO A 51 -1.23 -11.96 -5.97
C PRO A 51 -0.14 -13.03 -5.93
N SER A 52 -0.13 -13.88 -4.91
CA SER A 52 0.86 -14.93 -4.75
C SER A 52 0.22 -16.20 -4.18
N GLY A 53 -0.27 -17.08 -5.07
CA GLY A 53 -0.76 -18.43 -4.74
C GLY A 53 -1.88 -18.48 -3.68
N HIS A 54 -1.51 -18.36 -2.41
CA HIS A 54 -2.38 -18.42 -1.23
C HIS A 54 -2.57 -17.04 -0.54
N GLY A 55 -2.27 -15.94 -1.22
CA GLY A 55 -2.39 -14.60 -0.64
C GLY A 55 -1.79 -13.54 -1.55
N SER A 56 -1.03 -12.62 -0.97
CA SER A 56 -0.40 -11.52 -1.71
C SER A 56 0.94 -11.09 -1.14
N VAL A 57 1.77 -10.55 -2.01
CA VAL A 57 3.02 -9.87 -1.69
C VAL A 57 2.77 -8.37 -1.69
N ILE A 58 3.25 -7.71 -0.65
CA ILE A 58 3.14 -6.27 -0.44
C ILE A 58 4.53 -5.67 -0.57
N LYS A 59 4.67 -4.71 -1.49
CA LYS A 59 5.89 -3.91 -1.67
C LYS A 59 5.57 -2.45 -1.42
N VAL A 60 6.35 -1.79 -0.58
CA VAL A 60 6.17 -0.36 -0.24
C VAL A 60 7.44 0.40 -0.62
N LEU A 61 7.26 1.43 -1.43
CA LEU A 61 8.30 2.35 -1.87
C LEU A 61 7.93 3.77 -1.42
N ARG A 62 8.89 4.45 -0.79
CA ARG A 62 8.85 5.89 -0.57
C ARG A 62 9.88 6.52 -1.53
N PRO A 63 9.48 7.35 -2.50
CA PRO A 63 10.44 8.08 -3.33
C PRO A 63 11.31 9.01 -2.49
N ASP A 64 12.50 9.34 -3.00
CA ASP A 64 13.34 10.39 -2.43
C ASP A 64 12.59 11.73 -2.46
N ASP A 65 12.84 12.61 -1.48
CA ASP A 65 12.15 13.90 -1.30
C ASP A 65 10.61 13.85 -1.16
N SER A 66 10.04 12.69 -0.84
CA SER A 66 8.60 12.56 -0.60
C SER A 66 8.20 13.19 0.74
N PRO A 67 7.06 13.89 0.81
CA PRO A 67 6.57 14.46 2.06
C PRO A 67 6.26 13.34 3.08
N GLU A 68 6.48 13.63 4.36
CA GLU A 68 6.13 12.72 5.47
C GLU A 68 4.63 12.78 5.81
N ASP A 69 3.77 12.66 4.79
CA ASP A 69 2.31 12.63 4.91
C ASP A 69 1.75 11.41 4.16
N PRO A 70 1.43 10.30 4.86
CA PRO A 70 1.51 10.13 6.31
C PRO A 70 2.96 9.87 6.81
N PRO A 71 3.24 10.07 8.12
CA PRO A 71 4.48 9.63 8.74
C PRO A 71 4.69 8.12 8.52
N GLU A 72 5.94 7.70 8.31
CA GLU A 72 6.28 6.29 8.06
C GLU A 72 5.73 5.31 9.13
N PRO A 73 5.79 5.64 10.45
CA PRO A 73 5.24 4.76 11.48
C PRO A 73 3.73 4.53 11.35
N GLU A 74 2.98 5.56 10.96
CA GLU A 74 1.53 5.49 10.77
C GLU A 74 1.19 4.60 9.57
N LEU A 75 1.83 4.84 8.42
CA LEU A 75 1.66 4.00 7.24
C LEU A 75 1.97 2.53 7.55
N ARG A 76 3.09 2.29 8.24
CA ARG A 76 3.52 0.93 8.59
C ARG A 76 2.53 0.24 9.52
N PHE A 77 1.92 0.97 10.44
CA PHE A 77 0.88 0.45 11.33
C PHE A 77 -0.37 0.02 10.55
N ASP A 78 -0.86 0.87 9.65
CA ASP A 78 -2.04 0.54 8.84
C ASP A 78 -1.79 -0.62 7.87
N ILE A 79 -0.61 -0.66 7.24
CA ILE A 79 -0.21 -1.79 6.40
C ILE A 79 -0.18 -3.08 7.20
N ALA A 80 0.46 -3.09 8.37
CA ALA A 80 0.52 -4.27 9.23
C ALA A 80 -0.88 -4.75 9.64
N ARG A 81 -1.79 -3.82 9.95
CA ARG A 81 -3.16 -4.13 10.35
C ARG A 81 -4.01 -4.69 9.21
N CYS A 82 -3.73 -4.30 7.97
CA CYS A 82 -4.43 -4.81 6.79
C CYS A 82 -3.82 -6.09 6.22
N ALA A 83 -2.57 -6.40 6.56
CA ALA A 83 -1.83 -7.55 6.05
C ALA A 83 -2.00 -8.84 6.87
N VAL A 84 -2.73 -8.82 8.00
CA VAL A 84 -2.94 -9.97 8.90
C VAL A 84 -4.33 -10.59 8.80
#